data_AF-A0AAW5EG29-F1
#
_entry.id   AF-A0AAW5EG29-F1
#
_cell.length_a   1.000
_cell.length_b   1.000
_cell.length_c   1.000
_cell.angle_alpha   90.00
_cell.angle_beta   90.00
_cell.angle_gamma   90.00
#
_symmetry.space_group_name_H-M   'P 1'
#
loop_
_entity.id
_entity.type
_entity.pdbx_description
1 polymer ?
#
loop_
_entity_poly.entity_id
_entity_poly.type
_entity_poly.pdbx_seq_one_letter_code
_entity_poly.pdbx_strand_id
1 'polypeptide(L)'
;VYENNPKGVEIVFENEDFAVLEKESGILSHPNGRHCKYSLSDEIWHLWGKKACVAHRLDKETSGLILVAKHKKAQIELKTMFEKKQIQKEYLALASGEIKVNFIVDQAMDLTKDYDDVKTRMQICENGKKAITEFEVLSFYPKLNATLLLCKPLTGRQHQIRVHLFYKN
;
A
#
# COMPACT_ATOMS: atom_id res chain seq x y z
N VAL A 1 -23.79 8.10 -12.61
CA VAL A 1 -22.61 7.51 -13.29
C VAL A 1 -21.39 8.19 -12.70
N TYR A 2 -20.34 7.46 -12.31
CA TYR A 2 -19.10 8.10 -11.87
C TYR A 2 -18.48 8.83 -13.07
N GLU A 3 -18.28 10.13 -12.94
CA GLU A 3 -17.70 11.00 -13.95
C GLU A 3 -16.25 11.29 -13.55
N ASN A 4 -15.31 11.02 -14.45
CA ASN A 4 -13.88 11.10 -14.17
C ASN A 4 -13.47 12.58 -14.07
N ASN A 5 -12.66 12.93 -13.07
CA ASN A 5 -12.10 14.28 -12.93
C ASN A 5 -10.56 14.23 -12.86
N PRO A 6 -9.87 13.98 -14.00
CA PRO A 6 -8.44 13.78 -14.01
C PRO A 6 -7.67 15.08 -13.69
N LYS A 7 -6.58 14.93 -12.94
CA LYS A 7 -5.67 15.97 -12.45
C LYS A 7 -4.23 15.77 -12.91
N GLY A 8 -3.94 14.62 -13.54
CA GLY A 8 -2.61 14.22 -13.93
C GLY A 8 -1.98 13.26 -12.94
N VAL A 9 -1.17 12.35 -13.46
CA VAL A 9 -0.37 11.39 -12.70
C VAL A 9 0.93 11.11 -13.45
N GLU A 10 2.00 10.85 -12.71
CA GLU A 10 3.26 10.43 -13.31
C GLU A 10 3.20 8.94 -13.69
N ILE A 11 3.50 8.67 -14.96
CA ILE A 11 3.68 7.32 -15.50
C ILE A 11 5.17 7.00 -15.45
N VAL A 12 5.55 6.11 -14.53
CA VAL A 12 6.94 5.67 -14.35
C VAL A 12 7.33 4.62 -15.39
N PHE A 13 6.37 3.79 -15.80
CA PHE A 13 6.56 2.78 -16.83
C PHE A 13 5.22 2.44 -17.50
N GLU A 14 5.24 2.12 -18.79
CA GLU A 14 4.07 1.64 -19.51
C GLU A 14 4.45 0.67 -20.63
N ASN A 15 3.63 -0.37 -20.82
CA ASN A 15 3.63 -1.21 -22.01
C ASN A 15 2.19 -1.51 -22.48
N GLU A 16 2.00 -2.49 -23.36
CA GLU A 16 0.69 -2.85 -23.91
C GLU A 16 -0.29 -3.37 -22.83
N ASP A 17 0.21 -4.13 -21.86
CA ASP A 17 -0.60 -4.86 -20.86
C ASP A 17 -0.81 -4.08 -19.55
N PHE A 18 0.21 -3.35 -19.08
CA PHE A 18 0.21 -2.71 -17.77
C PHE A 18 1.01 -1.39 -17.75
N ALA A 19 0.78 -0.63 -16.68
CA ALA A 19 1.53 0.58 -16.36
C ALA A 19 1.91 0.61 -14.87
N VAL A 20 2.94 1.38 -14.55
CA VAL A 20 3.33 1.73 -13.19
C VAL A 20 3.14 3.24 -13.04
N LEU A 21 2.32 3.63 -12.07
CA LEU A 21 2.08 5.02 -11.73
C LEU A 21 2.80 5.36 -10.42
N GLU A 22 3.26 6.61 -10.30
CA GLU A 22 3.65 7.18 -9.00
C GLU A 22 2.40 7.80 -8.36
N LYS A 23 1.90 7.18 -7.28
CA LYS A 23 0.72 7.64 -6.57
C LYS A 23 1.13 8.65 -5.51
N GLU A 24 0.61 9.87 -5.57
CA GLU A 24 0.82 10.85 -4.50
C GLU A 24 0.14 10.43 -3.17
N SER A 25 0.69 10.91 -2.05
CA SER A 25 0.07 10.77 -0.74
C SER A 25 -1.23 11.57 -0.64
N GLY A 26 -2.19 11.10 0.16
CA GLY A 26 -3.49 11.74 0.36
C GLY A 26 -4.57 11.33 -0.66
N ILE A 27 -4.22 10.54 -1.68
CA ILE A 27 -5.14 10.07 -2.74
C ILE A 27 -5.54 8.61 -2.49
N LEU A 28 -6.81 8.26 -2.71
CA LEU A 28 -7.26 6.87 -2.67
C LEU A 28 -6.84 6.11 -3.93
N SER A 29 -6.35 4.87 -3.78
CA SER A 29 -6.04 4.00 -4.94
C SER A 29 -7.29 3.63 -5.77
N HIS A 30 -8.44 3.51 -5.11
CA HIS A 30 -9.73 3.18 -5.72
C HIS A 30 -10.86 3.82 -4.90
N PRO A 31 -12.02 4.16 -5.50
CA PRO A 31 -13.15 4.72 -4.77
C PRO A 31 -13.57 3.88 -3.57
N ASN A 32 -13.87 4.54 -2.45
CA ASN A 32 -14.29 3.91 -1.18
C ASN A 32 -15.80 4.04 -0.89
N GLY A 33 -16.62 4.19 -1.92
CA GLY A 33 -18.07 4.36 -1.80
C GLY A 33 -18.62 5.40 -2.79
N ARG A 34 -19.92 5.66 -2.72
CA ARG A 34 -20.64 6.51 -3.67
C ARG A 34 -20.27 8.00 -3.60
N HIS A 35 -19.72 8.46 -2.47
CA HIS A 35 -19.35 9.86 -2.24
C HIS A 35 -17.86 10.15 -2.43
N CYS A 36 -17.10 9.21 -3.01
CA CYS A 36 -15.70 9.42 -3.31
C CYS A 36 -15.56 10.49 -4.40
N LYS A 37 -15.02 11.67 -4.05
CA LYS A 37 -14.86 12.79 -4.98
C LYS A 37 -13.78 12.55 -6.03
N TYR A 38 -12.73 11.82 -5.67
CA TYR A 38 -11.57 11.59 -6.52
C TYR A 38 -10.75 10.41 -5.99
N SER A 39 -10.18 9.64 -6.90
CA SER A 39 -9.25 8.55 -6.64
C SER A 39 -8.28 8.41 -7.81
N LEU A 40 -7.25 7.58 -7.67
CA LEU A 40 -6.38 7.25 -8.79
C LEU A 40 -7.14 6.57 -9.95
N SER A 41 -8.33 6.02 -9.69
CA SER A 41 -9.15 5.41 -10.76
C SER A 41 -9.65 6.45 -11.78
N ASP A 42 -9.77 7.73 -11.41
CA ASP A 42 -10.08 8.81 -12.33
C ASP A 42 -9.02 8.94 -13.42
N GLU A 43 -7.74 8.96 -13.01
CA GLU A 43 -6.59 9.02 -13.91
C GLU A 43 -6.52 7.76 -14.78
N ILE A 44 -6.61 6.59 -14.15
CA ILE A 44 -6.52 5.29 -14.83
C ILE A 44 -7.61 5.16 -15.91
N TRP A 45 -8.84 5.57 -15.61
CA TRP A 45 -9.94 5.48 -16.57
C TRP A 45 -9.89 6.58 -17.63
N HIS A 46 -9.30 7.74 -17.33
CA HIS A 46 -9.03 8.76 -18.33
C HIS A 46 -7.97 8.28 -19.34
N LEU A 47 -6.89 7.67 -18.88
CA LEU A 47 -5.77 7.21 -19.71
C LEU A 47 -6.10 5.96 -20.54
N TRP A 48 -6.73 4.95 -19.92
CA TRP A 48 -6.87 3.61 -20.52
C TRP A 48 -8.31 3.07 -20.54
N GLY A 49 -9.28 3.88 -20.10
CA GLY A 49 -10.69 3.50 -20.08
C GLY A 49 -11.09 2.62 -18.89
N LYS A 50 -12.40 2.38 -18.75
CA LYS A 50 -13.02 1.73 -17.57
C LYS A 50 -12.63 0.26 -17.34
N LYS A 51 -11.98 -0.37 -18.32
CA LYS A 51 -11.47 -1.74 -18.19
C LYS A 51 -10.13 -1.80 -17.45
N ALA A 52 -9.42 -0.67 -17.37
CA ALA A 52 -8.19 -0.57 -16.60
C ALA A 52 -8.49 -0.44 -15.11
N CYS A 53 -7.61 -0.99 -14.28
CA CYS A 53 -7.73 -0.94 -12.84
C CYS A 53 -6.40 -1.20 -12.13
N VAL A 54 -6.29 -0.71 -10.90
CA VAL A 54 -5.16 -1.05 -10.04
C VAL A 54 -5.07 -2.56 -9.79
N ALA A 55 -3.85 -3.12 -9.85
CA ALA A 55 -3.57 -4.53 -9.56
C ALA A 55 -3.39 -4.80 -8.06
N HIS A 56 -2.93 -3.79 -7.31
CA HIS A 56 -2.89 -3.76 -5.85
C HIS A 56 -3.31 -2.38 -5.34
N ARG A 57 -3.34 -2.18 -4.02
CA ARG A 57 -3.68 -0.89 -3.43
C ARG A 57 -2.57 -0.42 -2.51
N LEU A 58 -2.40 0.90 -2.45
CA LEU A 58 -1.73 1.61 -1.37
C LEU A 58 -2.78 2.32 -0.51
N ASP A 59 -2.48 2.48 0.78
CA ASP A 59 -3.30 3.28 1.68
C ASP A 59 -3.36 4.74 1.18
N LYS A 60 -4.39 5.48 1.60
CA LYS A 60 -4.60 6.86 1.16
C LYS A 60 -3.34 7.72 1.36
N GLU A 61 -2.78 7.67 2.55
CA GLU A 61 -1.62 8.47 2.96
C GLU A 61 -0.27 7.87 2.50
N THR A 62 -0.26 6.70 1.86
CA THR A 62 0.96 6.07 1.35
C THR A 62 1.18 6.48 -0.10
N SER A 63 2.28 7.15 -0.40
CA SER A 63 2.74 7.40 -1.76
C SER A 63 3.52 6.22 -2.33
N GLY A 64 3.89 6.28 -3.61
CA GLY A 64 4.78 5.33 -4.25
C GLY A 64 4.17 4.63 -5.47
N LEU A 65 4.95 3.67 -5.96
CA LEU A 65 4.63 2.89 -7.14
C LEU A 65 3.36 2.06 -6.96
N ILE A 66 2.45 2.17 -7.93
CA ILE A 66 1.26 1.36 -8.03
C ILE A 66 1.10 0.77 -9.42
N LEU A 67 0.89 -0.54 -9.46
CA LEU A 67 0.74 -1.29 -10.69
C LEU A 67 -0.71 -1.24 -11.18
N VAL A 68 -0.90 -0.95 -12.47
CA VAL A 68 -2.20 -0.81 -13.13
C VAL A 68 -2.28 -1.80 -14.30
N ALA A 69 -3.32 -2.63 -14.32
CA ALA A 69 -3.65 -3.45 -15.47
C ALA A 69 -4.47 -2.62 -16.46
N LYS A 70 -4.11 -2.63 -17.75
CA LYS A 70 -4.82 -1.88 -18.81
C LYS A 70 -6.06 -2.63 -19.31
N HIS A 71 -6.11 -3.96 -19.14
CA HIS A 71 -7.24 -4.79 -19.52
C HIS A 71 -7.40 -6.04 -18.65
N LYS A 72 -8.49 -6.79 -18.89
CA LYS A 72 -8.90 -7.92 -18.04
C LYS A 72 -7.87 -9.04 -17.95
N LYS A 73 -7.19 -9.38 -19.06
CA LYS A 73 -6.16 -10.42 -19.08
C LYS A 73 -4.98 -10.06 -18.17
N ALA A 74 -4.37 -8.88 -18.37
CA ALA A 74 -3.34 -8.35 -17.48
C ALA A 74 -3.78 -8.27 -16.02
N GLN A 75 -5.05 -7.89 -15.75
CA GLN A 75 -5.57 -7.87 -14.37
C GLN A 75 -5.50 -9.25 -13.72
N ILE A 76 -5.88 -10.31 -14.43
CA ILE A 76 -5.85 -11.68 -13.91
C ILE A 76 -4.41 -12.09 -13.64
N GLU A 77 -3.51 -11.90 -14.62
CA GLU A 77 -2.11 -12.29 -14.51
C GLU A 77 -1.41 -11.57 -13.34
N LEU A 78 -1.55 -10.25 -13.24
CA LEU A 78 -0.95 -9.48 -12.16
C LEU A 78 -1.50 -9.88 -10.79
N LYS A 79 -2.81 -10.12 -10.67
CA LYS A 79 -3.40 -10.63 -9.42
C LYS A 79 -2.84 -11.99 -9.04
N THR A 80 -2.72 -12.91 -10.00
CA THR A 80 -2.11 -14.22 -9.78
C THR A 80 -0.65 -14.09 -9.34
N MET A 81 0.12 -13.16 -9.89
CA MET A 81 1.50 -12.92 -9.45
C MET A 81 1.57 -12.38 -8.00
N PHE A 82 0.65 -11.50 -7.61
CA PHE A 82 0.53 -11.04 -6.22
C PHE A 82 0.15 -12.19 -5.26
N GLU A 83 -0.81 -13.03 -5.65
CA GLU A 83 -1.25 -14.19 -4.88
C GLU A 83 -0.12 -15.22 -4.70
N LYS A 84 0.66 -15.45 -5.76
CA LYS A 84 1.84 -16.33 -5.75
C LYS A 84 3.09 -15.69 -5.13
N LYS A 85 3.00 -14.45 -4.63
CA LYS A 85 4.12 -13.69 -4.05
C LYS A 85 5.32 -13.54 -4.99
N GLN A 86 5.07 -13.47 -6.30
CA GLN A 86 6.11 -13.27 -7.32
C GLN A 86 6.51 -11.80 -7.46
N ILE A 87 5.72 -10.89 -6.87
CA ILE A 87 6.00 -9.46 -6.84
C ILE A 87 6.55 -9.10 -5.46
N GLN A 88 7.78 -8.60 -5.46
CA GLN A 88 8.42 -8.03 -4.28
C GLN A 88 8.06 -6.55 -4.19
N LYS A 89 7.84 -6.07 -2.97
CA LYS A 89 7.53 -4.67 -2.69
C LYS A 89 8.44 -4.21 -1.57
N GLU A 90 8.95 -3.01 -1.73
CA GLU A 90 9.78 -2.35 -0.73
C GLU A 90 9.22 -0.96 -0.46
N TYR A 91 9.32 -0.52 0.79
CA TYR A 91 8.81 0.76 1.23
C TYR A 91 9.85 1.46 2.08
N LEU A 92 9.97 2.77 1.92
CA LEU A 92 10.68 3.60 2.87
C LEU A 92 9.69 4.11 3.92
N ALA A 93 10.06 3.98 5.20
CA ALA A 93 9.28 4.49 6.31
C ALA A 93 10.18 5.22 7.30
N LEU A 94 9.75 6.39 7.76
CA LEU A 94 10.39 7.10 8.85
C LEU A 94 9.65 6.76 10.16
N ALA A 95 10.25 5.95 11.01
CA ALA A 95 9.69 5.51 12.29
C ALA A 95 10.22 6.35 13.45
N SER A 96 9.38 6.66 14.43
CA SER A 96 9.78 7.43 15.61
C SER A 96 10.71 6.63 16.52
N GLY A 97 11.74 7.29 17.06
CA GLY A 97 12.76 6.71 17.92
C GLY A 97 13.99 6.17 17.16
N GLU A 98 15.02 5.83 17.94
CA GLU A 98 16.22 5.16 17.44
C GLU A 98 16.01 3.65 17.40
N ILE A 99 16.10 3.05 16.21
CA ILE A 99 16.10 1.60 16.01
C ILE A 99 17.51 1.21 15.54
N LYS A 100 18.16 0.33 16.31
CA LYS A 100 19.60 0.05 16.15
C LYS A 100 19.91 -1.18 15.30
N VAL A 101 18.94 -2.07 15.12
CA VAL A 101 19.14 -3.36 14.46
C VAL A 101 17.98 -3.67 13.52
N ASN A 102 18.29 -4.43 12.47
CA ASN A 102 17.29 -5.02 11.59
C ASN A 102 16.41 -5.99 12.39
N PHE A 103 15.13 -6.10 12.02
CA PHE A 103 14.18 -6.93 12.74
C PHE A 103 13.07 -7.45 11.84
N ILE A 104 12.36 -8.48 12.31
CA ILE A 104 11.22 -9.08 11.62
C ILE A 104 10.03 -9.05 12.58
N VAL A 105 8.87 -8.67 12.07
CA VAL A 105 7.59 -8.81 12.78
C VAL A 105 6.76 -9.84 12.04
N ASP A 106 6.59 -11.03 12.65
CA ASP A 106 5.67 -12.10 12.25
C ASP A 106 4.53 -12.17 13.27
N GLN A 107 3.48 -11.39 13.04
CA GLN A 107 2.34 -11.28 13.94
C GLN A 107 1.06 -11.36 13.12
N ALA A 108 0.14 -12.23 13.54
CA ALA A 108 -1.18 -12.32 12.92
C ALA A 108 -1.98 -11.04 13.20
N MET A 109 -2.81 -10.63 12.23
CA MET A 109 -3.59 -9.39 12.35
C MET A 109 -4.96 -9.49 11.67
N ASP A 110 -5.92 -8.76 12.20
CA ASP A 110 -7.27 -8.64 11.63
C ASP A 110 -7.88 -7.27 11.93
N LEU A 111 -9.08 -7.05 11.42
CA LEU A 111 -9.88 -5.87 11.73
C LEU A 111 -10.13 -5.78 13.24
N THR A 112 -10.02 -4.58 13.79
CA THR A 112 -10.46 -4.33 15.18
C THR A 112 -11.97 -4.56 15.30
N LYS A 113 -12.38 -5.14 16.44
CA LYS A 113 -13.80 -5.30 16.79
C LYS A 113 -14.38 -4.02 17.39
N ASP A 114 -13.54 -3.21 18.02
CA ASP A 114 -13.91 -1.92 18.62
C ASP A 114 -13.35 -0.78 17.76
N TYR A 115 -14.21 -0.25 16.90
CA TYR A 115 -13.84 0.79 15.92
C TYR A 115 -13.71 2.18 16.56
N ASP A 116 -14.40 2.43 17.67
CA ASP A 116 -14.58 3.78 18.21
C ASP A 116 -13.32 4.36 18.87
N ASP A 117 -12.40 3.52 19.34
CA ASP A 117 -11.19 3.96 20.07
C ASP A 117 -9.87 3.86 19.28
N VAL A 118 -9.85 3.20 18.12
CA VAL A 118 -8.58 2.88 17.43
C VAL A 118 -8.38 3.75 16.19
N LYS A 119 -7.29 4.54 16.16
CA LYS A 119 -6.87 5.36 14.99
C LYS A 119 -6.59 4.53 13.73
N THR A 120 -6.40 3.21 13.87
CA THR A 120 -6.08 2.25 12.81
C THR A 120 -7.08 1.10 12.83
N ARG A 121 -7.72 0.80 11.69
CA ARG A 121 -8.75 -0.25 11.59
C ARG A 121 -8.26 -1.69 11.83
N MET A 122 -6.96 -1.88 12.00
CA MET A 122 -6.28 -3.17 12.03
C MET A 122 -5.51 -3.29 13.33
N GLN A 123 -5.51 -4.48 13.92
CA GLN A 123 -4.80 -4.79 15.16
C GLN A 123 -4.11 -6.15 15.06
N ILE A 124 -3.06 -6.35 15.87
CA ILE A 124 -2.45 -7.67 16.05
C ILE A 124 -3.39 -8.53 16.91
N CYS A 125 -3.61 -9.76 16.47
CA CYS A 125 -4.42 -10.73 17.19
C CYS A 125 -4.01 -12.15 16.80
N GLU A 126 -3.96 -13.07 17.76
CA GLU A 126 -3.50 -14.44 17.56
C GLU A 126 -4.30 -15.20 16.49
N ASN A 127 -5.62 -15.01 16.47
CA ASN A 127 -6.53 -15.65 15.52
C ASN A 127 -6.65 -14.90 14.18
N GLY A 128 -5.80 -13.89 13.96
CA GLY A 128 -5.82 -13.07 12.76
C GLY A 128 -5.22 -13.76 11.54
N LYS A 129 -5.15 -13.02 10.44
CA LYS A 129 -4.47 -13.48 9.23
C LYS A 129 -2.97 -13.28 9.39
N LYS A 130 -2.19 -14.31 9.03
CA LYS A 130 -0.73 -14.23 9.00
C LYS A 130 -0.23 -12.97 8.28
N ALA A 131 0.66 -12.22 8.94
CA ALA A 131 1.31 -11.05 8.41
C ALA A 131 2.80 -11.01 8.81
N ILE A 132 3.68 -10.84 7.82
CA ILE A 132 5.14 -10.76 8.04
C ILE A 132 5.70 -9.55 7.31
N THR A 133 6.52 -8.78 8.02
CA THR A 133 7.32 -7.69 7.45
C THR A 133 8.74 -7.77 7.98
N GLU A 134 9.72 -7.70 7.08
CA GLU A 134 11.12 -7.52 7.42
C GLU A 134 11.47 -6.03 7.38
N PHE A 135 12.29 -5.57 8.32
CA PHE A 135 12.70 -4.18 8.45
C PHE A 135 14.22 -4.10 8.49
N GLU A 136 14.77 -3.29 7.59
CA GLU A 136 16.19 -2.97 7.52
C GLU A 136 16.40 -1.51 7.90
N VAL A 137 17.29 -1.27 8.86
CA VAL A 137 17.65 0.07 9.33
C VAL A 137 18.59 0.70 8.33
N LEU A 138 18.16 1.81 7.72
CA LEU A 138 19.00 2.54 6.75
C LEU A 138 19.77 3.67 7.42
N SER A 139 19.11 4.48 8.26
CA SER A 139 19.73 5.64 8.92
C SER A 139 18.91 6.13 10.10
N PHE A 140 19.57 6.57 11.17
CA PHE A 140 18.93 7.34 12.25
C PHE A 140 19.16 8.83 12.05
N TYR A 141 18.12 9.64 12.26
CA TYR A 141 18.12 11.09 12.17
C TYR A 141 17.89 11.71 13.56
N PRO A 142 18.95 12.00 14.34
CA PRO A 142 18.82 12.47 15.73
C PRO A 142 17.95 13.73 15.89
N LYS A 143 18.04 14.67 14.94
CA LYS A 143 17.24 15.91 14.96
C LYS A 143 15.74 15.68 14.85
N LEU A 144 15.33 14.59 14.19
CA LEU A 144 13.93 14.20 14.04
C LEU A 144 13.51 13.17 15.10
N ASN A 145 14.46 12.66 15.89
CA ASN A 145 14.30 11.46 16.71
C ASN A 145 13.58 10.34 15.94
N ALA A 146 14.10 10.00 14.76
CA ALA A 146 13.46 9.06 13.87
C ALA A 146 14.45 8.22 13.06
N THR A 147 14.08 6.97 12.78
CA THR A 147 14.86 6.01 12.00
C THR A 147 14.21 5.77 10.64
N LEU A 148 14.96 5.94 9.56
CA LEU A 148 14.55 5.53 8.22
C LEU A 148 14.78 4.04 8.06
N LEU A 149 13.71 3.36 7.65
CA LEU A 149 13.65 1.92 7.46
C LEU A 149 13.31 1.59 6.01
N LEU A 150 13.94 0.53 5.49
CA LEU A 150 13.45 -0.21 4.34
C LEU A 150 12.54 -1.33 4.86
N CYS A 151 11.26 -1.29 4.50
CA CYS A 151 10.25 -2.27 4.91
C CYS A 151 9.94 -3.21 3.74
N LYS A 152 10.12 -4.51 3.96
CA LYS A 152 9.90 -5.57 2.97
C LYS A 152 8.75 -6.49 3.43
N PRO A 153 7.48 -6.16 3.14
CA PRO A 153 6.35 -6.98 3.56
C PRO A 153 6.24 -8.26 2.72
N LEU A 154 6.35 -9.43 3.37
CA LEU A 154 6.21 -10.76 2.75
C LEU A 154 4.74 -11.21 2.61
N THR A 155 3.83 -10.40 3.13
CA THR A 155 2.37 -10.50 3.02
C THR A 155 1.77 -9.13 2.70
N GLY A 156 0.49 -9.06 2.33
CA GLY A 156 -0.17 -7.81 1.96
C GLY A 156 -1.46 -7.56 2.72
N ARG A 157 -1.39 -7.33 4.04
CA ARG A 157 -2.56 -6.95 4.85
C ARG A 157 -2.77 -5.44 4.84
N GLN A 158 -4.01 -5.02 5.11
CA GLN A 158 -4.35 -3.61 5.26
C GLN A 158 -3.52 -3.01 6.40
N HIS A 159 -2.95 -1.82 6.18
CA HIS A 159 -2.15 -1.08 7.17
C HIS A 159 -0.97 -1.89 7.77
N GLN A 160 -0.52 -2.98 7.14
CA GLN A 160 0.40 -3.97 7.74
C GLN A 160 1.67 -3.33 8.31
N ILE A 161 2.42 -2.57 7.51
CA ILE A 161 3.66 -1.92 7.93
C ILE A 161 3.40 -0.98 9.10
N ARG A 162 2.30 -0.21 9.06
CA ARG A 162 1.94 0.74 10.10
C ARG A 162 1.64 0.05 11.43
N VAL A 163 0.85 -1.04 11.39
CA VAL A 163 0.55 -1.84 12.58
C VAL A 163 1.81 -2.51 13.11
N HIS A 164 2.64 -3.08 12.25
CA HIS A 164 3.89 -3.74 12.66
C HIS A 164 4.90 -2.76 13.28
N LEU A 165 4.98 -1.51 12.80
CA LEU A 165 5.85 -0.48 13.39
C LEU A 165 5.27 0.13 14.67
N PHE A 166 3.95 0.10 14.85
CA PHE A 166 3.30 0.54 16.09
C PHE A 166 3.32 -0.56 17.15
N TYR A 167 3.47 -1.82 16.74
CA TYR A 167 3.59 -2.95 17.65
C TYR A 167 4.84 -2.81 18.49
N LYS A 168 4.64 -2.71 19.79
CA LYS A 168 5.69 -2.84 20.79
C LYS A 168 5.65 -4.28 21.29
N ASN A 169 6.76 -5.00 21.14
CA ASN A 169 7.01 -6.19 21.94
C ASN A 169 7.09 -5.80 23.41
#